data_AF-A0A7X9E7F4-F1
#
_entry.id   AF-A0A7X9E7F4-F1
#
_cell.length_a   1.000
_cell.length_b   1.000
_cell.length_c   1.000
_cell.angle_alpha   90.00
_cell.angle_beta   90.00
_cell.angle_gamma   90.00
#
_symmetry.space_group_name_H-M   'P 1'
#
loop_
_entity.id
_entity.type
_entity.pdbx_description
1 polymer ?
#
loop_
_entity_poly.entity_id
_entity_poly.type
_entity_poly.pdbx_seq_one_letter_code
_entity_poly.pdbx_strand_id
1 'polypeptide(L)'
;MSKILSSVYTFILVGILFLGCSYWIYKNIEFKDLIDSTTIPSKTSENADINDTNGKINIEVRNSNIVKVVSPTVVEPIISGNEIENFESFSDVSVSSDGKKVCFIVHTITPLWLYVSNIDGSSLRKVDLGKNCIWSPDSKYIAYNNYTSDVSTVSVKIYNFDTGEIKDLIRSHVKSGFIRVYSTPRWTSNTMIEALYSEFLQSNAKDQTFGTSAINIESGEVLD
;
A
#
# COMPACT_ATOMS: atom_id res chain seq x y z
N MET A 1 1.82 -17.46 -61.74
CA MET A 1 1.15 -16.20 -61.32
C MET A 1 -0.10 -16.40 -60.46
N SER A 2 -0.86 -17.50 -60.59
CA SER A 2 -2.14 -17.67 -59.86
C SER A 2 -2.04 -17.94 -58.35
N LYS A 3 -0.95 -18.56 -57.84
CA LYS A 3 -0.80 -18.87 -56.41
C LYS A 3 -0.53 -17.63 -55.53
N ILE A 4 0.16 -16.62 -56.06
CA ILE A 4 0.46 -15.37 -55.34
C ILE A 4 -0.80 -14.52 -55.22
N LEU A 5 -1.62 -14.44 -56.28
CA LEU A 5 -2.90 -13.75 -56.25
C LEU A 5 -3.87 -14.37 -55.22
N SER A 6 -3.91 -15.71 -55.13
CA SER A 6 -4.73 -16.42 -54.14
C SER A 6 -4.31 -16.10 -52.70
N SER A 7 -3.00 -16.06 -52.42
CA SER A 7 -2.49 -15.78 -51.08
C SER A 7 -2.74 -14.34 -50.65
N VAL A 8 -2.58 -13.36 -51.55
CA VAL A 8 -2.92 -11.96 -51.28
C VAL A 8 -4.42 -11.79 -51.00
N TYR A 9 -5.28 -12.48 -51.75
CA TYR A 9 -6.72 -12.50 -51.48
C TYR A 9 -7.06 -13.10 -50.11
N THR A 10 -6.34 -14.14 -49.67
CA THR A 10 -6.51 -14.72 -48.34
C THR A 10 -6.13 -13.73 -47.24
N PHE A 11 -5.02 -12.99 -47.38
CA PHE A 11 -4.62 -11.98 -46.39
C PHE A 11 -5.58 -10.78 -46.34
N ILE A 12 -6.09 -10.34 -47.48
CA ILE A 12 -7.09 -9.27 -47.54
C ILE A 12 -8.40 -9.73 -46.90
N LEU A 13 -8.84 -10.97 -47.16
CA LEU A 13 -10.04 -11.53 -46.53
C LEU A 13 -9.89 -11.66 -45.01
N VAL A 14 -8.73 -12.12 -44.52
CA VAL A 14 -8.44 -12.19 -43.08
C VAL A 14 -8.43 -10.80 -42.46
N GLY A 15 -7.81 -9.80 -43.12
CA GLY A 15 -7.80 -8.42 -42.65
C GLY A 15 -9.20 -7.80 -42.55
N ILE A 16 -10.06 -8.04 -43.55
CA ILE A 16 -11.46 -7.59 -43.53
C ILE A 16 -12.25 -8.32 -42.43
N LEU A 17 -11.96 -9.60 -42.19
CA LEU A 17 -12.57 -10.37 -41.09
C LEU A 17 -12.16 -9.82 -39.72
N PHE A 18 -10.89 -9.43 -39.54
CA PHE A 18 -10.40 -8.80 -38.31
C PHE A 18 -11.01 -7.41 -38.08
N LEU A 19 -11.14 -6.60 -39.13
CA LEU A 19 -11.79 -5.28 -39.02
C LEU A 19 -13.29 -5.41 -38.76
N GLY A 20 -13.95 -6.38 -39.40
CA GLY A 20 -15.35 -6.71 -39.15
C GLY A 20 -15.59 -7.24 -37.73
N CYS A 21 -14.70 -8.11 -37.24
CA CYS A 21 -14.74 -8.63 -35.88
C CYS A 21 -14.47 -7.53 -34.85
N SER A 22 -13.48 -6.66 -35.10
CA SER A 22 -13.18 -5.50 -34.24
C SER A 22 -14.33 -4.50 -34.21
N TYR A 23 -14.98 -4.24 -35.35
CA TYR A 23 -16.14 -3.37 -35.43
C TYR A 23 -17.38 -4.00 -34.77
N TRP A 24 -17.58 -5.31 -34.93
CA TRP A 24 -18.66 -6.04 -34.25
C TRP A 24 -18.45 -6.06 -32.73
N ILE A 25 -17.21 -6.27 -32.25
CA ILE A 25 -16.81 -6.14 -30.85
C ILE A 25 -17.07 -4.71 -30.37
N TYR A 26 -16.62 -3.68 -31.10
CA TYR A 26 -16.84 -2.28 -30.75
C TYR A 26 -18.33 -1.89 -30.67
N LYS A 27 -19.18 -2.46 -31.52
CA LYS A 27 -20.62 -2.14 -31.57
C LYS A 27 -21.51 -2.97 -30.64
N ASN A 28 -21.15 -4.23 -30.40
CA ASN A 28 -21.95 -5.17 -29.61
C ASN A 28 -21.39 -5.46 -28.23
N ILE A 29 -20.16 -5.03 -27.93
CA ILE A 29 -19.71 -4.86 -26.55
C ILE A 29 -20.00 -3.41 -26.16
N GLU A 30 -21.24 -3.14 -25.77
CA GLU A 30 -21.47 -2.03 -24.85
C GLU A 30 -20.69 -2.36 -23.57
N PHE A 31 -19.67 -1.55 -23.24
CA PHE A 31 -18.95 -1.61 -21.97
C PHE A 31 -19.83 -1.13 -20.81
N LYS A 32 -21.09 -1.58 -20.80
CA LYS A 32 -22.14 -1.15 -19.89
C LYS A 32 -22.64 -2.30 -19.02
N ASP A 33 -22.43 -3.55 -19.44
CA ASP A 33 -22.90 -4.73 -18.68
C ASP A 33 -21.80 -5.49 -17.91
N LEU A 34 -20.56 -4.96 -17.88
CA LEU A 34 -19.49 -5.39 -16.96
C LEU A 34 -19.22 -4.38 -15.82
N ILE A 35 -20.01 -3.31 -15.75
CA ILE A 35 -20.01 -2.35 -14.63
C ILE A 35 -21.30 -2.48 -13.80
N ASP A 36 -22.34 -3.18 -14.30
CA ASP A 36 -23.67 -3.21 -13.67
C ASP A 36 -23.90 -4.34 -12.63
N SER A 37 -22.89 -5.17 -12.34
CA SER A 37 -22.91 -6.11 -11.19
C SER A 37 -21.89 -5.78 -10.09
N THR A 38 -21.16 -4.69 -10.24
CA THR A 38 -20.48 -3.99 -9.15
C THR A 38 -21.13 -2.63 -8.94
N THR A 39 -22.41 -2.65 -8.57
CA THR A 39 -22.94 -1.65 -7.63
C THR A 39 -22.26 -1.90 -6.28
N ILE A 40 -20.96 -1.62 -6.20
CA ILE A 40 -20.44 -1.01 -4.99
C ILE A 40 -21.15 0.34 -5.00
N PRO A 41 -21.98 0.68 -3.99
CA PRO A 41 -22.55 2.01 -3.93
C PRO A 41 -21.39 2.99 -4.12
N SER A 42 -21.55 3.93 -5.06
CA SER A 42 -20.75 5.13 -5.06
C SER A 42 -20.91 5.73 -3.67
N LYS A 43 -19.98 5.41 -2.77
CA LYS A 43 -19.57 6.36 -1.77
C LYS A 43 -19.03 7.53 -2.58
N THR A 44 -19.93 8.44 -2.94
CA THR A 44 -19.74 9.86 -2.65
C THR A 44 -18.69 9.92 -1.57
N SER A 45 -17.51 10.48 -1.87
CA SER A 45 -16.40 10.67 -0.93
C SER A 45 -16.99 10.72 0.47
N GLU A 46 -16.97 9.58 1.15
CA GLU A 46 -17.73 9.47 2.37
C GLU A 46 -16.92 10.35 3.28
N ASN A 47 -17.45 11.56 3.52
CA ASN A 47 -17.01 12.38 4.61
C ASN A 47 -16.81 11.39 5.74
N ALA A 48 -15.58 11.25 6.21
CA ALA A 48 -15.28 10.53 7.43
C ALA A 48 -15.85 11.35 8.59
N ASP A 49 -17.15 11.62 8.56
CA ASP A 49 -17.94 12.17 9.64
C ASP A 49 -18.41 10.99 10.47
N ILE A 50 -17.46 10.34 11.15
CA ILE A 50 -17.75 9.74 12.44
C ILE A 50 -17.16 10.71 13.47
N ASN A 51 -18.02 11.63 13.92
CA ASN A 51 -17.80 12.40 15.13
C ASN A 51 -17.71 11.41 16.32
N ASP A 52 -16.48 11.00 16.65
CA ASP A 52 -16.14 10.55 18.00
C ASP A 52 -15.35 11.66 18.68
N THR A 53 -16.05 12.46 19.48
CA THR A 53 -15.53 13.59 20.27
C THR A 53 -14.69 13.14 21.46
N ASN A 54 -13.81 12.16 21.27
CA ASN A 54 -12.84 11.66 22.25
C ASN A 54 -11.42 12.19 21.99
N GLY A 55 -11.28 13.47 21.61
CA GLY A 55 -9.96 14.11 21.47
C GLY A 55 -9.04 13.51 20.39
N LYS A 56 -9.57 12.63 19.52
CA LYS A 56 -8.82 12.02 18.43
C LYS A 56 -8.64 13.04 17.31
N ILE A 57 -7.39 13.30 16.93
CA ILE A 57 -7.06 14.27 15.88
C ILE A 57 -7.58 13.75 14.54
N ASN A 58 -8.47 14.51 13.90
CA ASN A 58 -8.93 14.19 12.56
C ASN A 58 -7.89 14.67 11.53
N ILE A 59 -7.32 13.74 10.77
CA ILE A 59 -6.38 14.02 9.68
C ILE A 59 -6.96 13.49 8.39
N GLU A 60 -6.85 14.30 7.33
CA GLU A 60 -7.30 13.94 5.99
C GLU A 60 -6.24 14.31 4.95
N VAL A 61 -6.30 13.65 3.80
CA VAL A 61 -5.55 14.07 2.60
C VAL A 61 -6.46 14.94 1.75
N ARG A 62 -6.14 16.24 1.62
CA ARG A 62 -6.90 17.19 0.79
C ARG A 62 -5.96 17.92 -0.17
N ASN A 63 -6.28 17.88 -1.46
CA ASN A 63 -5.54 18.60 -2.51
C ASN A 63 -4.02 18.40 -2.42
N SER A 64 -3.56 17.14 -2.32
CA SER A 64 -2.14 16.80 -2.20
C SER A 64 -1.46 17.26 -0.90
N ASN A 65 -2.22 17.55 0.15
CA ASN A 65 -1.69 17.88 1.47
C ASN A 65 -2.27 16.94 2.52
N ILE A 66 -1.48 16.62 3.54
CA ILE A 66 -1.99 16.07 4.79
C ILE A 66 -2.42 17.26 5.63
N VAL A 67 -3.67 17.28 6.06
CA VAL A 67 -4.25 18.38 6.82
C VAL A 67 -4.92 17.88 8.09
N LYS A 68 -4.84 18.66 9.16
CA LYS A 68 -5.67 18.50 10.34
C LYS A 68 -7.02 19.18 10.10
N VAL A 69 -8.10 18.45 10.31
CA VAL A 69 -9.46 18.99 10.19
C VAL A 69 -9.88 19.54 11.55
N VAL A 70 -9.94 20.86 11.66
CA VAL A 70 -10.37 21.56 12.88
C VAL A 70 -11.89 21.72 12.88
N SER A 71 -12.48 21.97 11.72
CA SER A 71 -13.92 21.97 11.48
C SER A 71 -14.19 21.61 10.01
N PRO A 72 -15.45 21.39 9.59
CA PRO A 72 -15.77 21.06 8.19
C PRO A 72 -15.21 22.07 7.17
N THR A 73 -15.05 23.33 7.57
CA THR A 73 -14.58 24.42 6.70
C THR A 73 -13.17 24.92 7.04
N VAL A 74 -12.60 24.51 8.17
CA VAL A 74 -11.28 24.97 8.64
C VAL A 74 -10.35 23.77 8.73
N VAL A 75 -9.29 23.82 7.93
CA VAL A 75 -8.20 22.85 7.96
C VAL A 75 -6.86 23.54 8.20
N GLU A 76 -5.99 22.88 8.94
CA GLU A 76 -4.61 23.31 9.16
C GLU A 76 -3.69 22.39 8.35
N PRO A 77 -2.82 22.92 7.47
CA PRO A 77 -1.87 22.09 6.74
C PRO A 77 -0.83 21.51 7.70
N ILE A 78 -0.55 20.21 7.55
CA ILE A 78 0.53 19.53 8.28
C ILE A 78 1.72 19.31 7.35
N ILE A 79 1.50 18.62 6.23
CA ILE A 79 2.52 18.33 5.21
C ILE A 79 1.97 18.68 3.83
N SER A 80 2.78 19.38 3.03
CA SER A 80 2.47 19.60 1.62
C SER A 80 3.22 18.62 0.72
N GLY A 81 2.50 17.97 -0.20
CA GLY A 81 3.11 17.10 -1.21
C GLY A 81 4.09 17.82 -2.13
N ASN A 82 3.93 19.14 -2.29
CA ASN A 82 4.84 19.97 -3.10
C ASN A 82 6.25 20.09 -2.51
N GLU A 83 6.42 19.78 -1.22
CA GLU A 83 7.72 19.76 -0.55
C GLU A 83 8.47 18.43 -0.77
N ILE A 84 7.83 17.46 -1.43
CA ILE A 84 8.36 16.13 -1.64
C ILE A 84 8.69 15.91 -3.13
N GLU A 85 9.93 15.52 -3.39
CA GLU A 85 10.39 15.27 -4.75
C GLU A 85 9.64 14.11 -5.41
N ASN A 86 9.24 14.29 -6.67
CA ASN A 86 8.51 13.29 -7.47
C ASN A 86 7.21 12.80 -6.80
N PHE A 87 6.56 13.65 -6.01
CA PHE A 87 5.31 13.35 -5.32
C PHE A 87 4.15 13.10 -6.29
N GLU A 88 3.38 12.04 -6.02
CA GLU A 88 2.11 11.76 -6.70
C GLU A 88 0.92 11.82 -5.74
N SER A 89 0.99 11.10 -4.62
CA SER A 89 -0.09 11.06 -3.64
C SER A 89 0.37 10.57 -2.27
N PHE A 90 -0.49 10.74 -1.25
CA PHE A 90 -0.34 10.14 0.07
C PHE A 90 -1.32 8.98 0.24
N SER A 91 -0.90 7.96 1.00
CA SER A 91 -1.80 6.90 1.48
C SER A 91 -1.39 6.44 2.88
N ASP A 92 -2.27 5.67 3.54
CA ASP A 92 -2.03 5.08 4.86
C ASP A 92 -1.50 6.09 5.90
N VAL A 93 -2.16 7.25 5.96
CA VAL A 93 -1.83 8.31 6.90
C VAL A 93 -2.37 7.92 8.28
N SER A 94 -1.49 7.91 9.28
CA SER A 94 -1.84 7.44 10.63
C SER A 94 -1.19 8.30 11.72
N VAL A 95 -1.97 8.58 12.76
CA VAL A 95 -1.56 9.38 13.92
C VAL A 95 -1.15 8.46 15.05
N SER A 96 -0.08 8.82 15.76
CA SER A 96 0.32 8.12 16.98
C SER A 96 -0.78 8.23 18.06
N SER A 97 -0.82 7.26 18.97
CA SER A 97 -1.83 7.22 20.05
C SER A 97 -1.75 8.44 20.99
N ASP A 98 -0.58 9.06 21.13
CA ASP A 98 -0.38 10.32 21.87
C ASP A 98 -0.84 11.58 21.11
N GLY A 99 -1.23 11.47 19.83
CA GLY A 99 -1.67 12.57 18.98
C GLY A 99 -0.56 13.52 18.53
N LYS A 100 0.72 13.20 18.75
CA LYS A 100 1.83 14.13 18.52
C LYS A 100 2.62 13.87 17.24
N LYS A 101 2.40 12.73 16.59
CA LYS A 101 3.20 12.27 15.47
C LYS A 101 2.30 11.72 14.38
N VAL A 102 2.81 11.73 13.16
CA VAL A 102 2.13 11.16 12.00
C VAL A 102 3.12 10.33 11.19
N CYS A 103 2.64 9.20 10.67
CA CYS A 103 3.33 8.42 9.66
C CYS A 103 2.44 8.36 8.42
N PHE A 104 3.05 8.21 7.24
CA PHE A 104 2.31 8.12 5.99
C PHE A 104 3.18 7.50 4.89
N ILE A 105 2.52 6.93 3.89
CA ILE A 105 3.16 6.46 2.67
C ILE A 105 3.06 7.54 1.59
N VAL A 106 4.19 7.81 0.95
CA VAL A 106 4.29 8.67 -0.22
C VAL A 106 4.43 7.82 -1.47
N HIS A 107 3.51 8.02 -2.40
CA HIS A 107 3.61 7.50 -3.75
C HIS A 107 4.45 8.47 -4.58
N THR A 108 5.46 7.93 -5.23
CA THR A 108 6.26 8.60 -6.27
C THR A 108 6.19 7.75 -7.53
N ILE A 109 6.73 8.25 -8.66
CA ILE A 109 6.78 7.53 -9.95
C ILE A 109 7.18 6.05 -9.77
N THR A 110 8.13 5.79 -8.87
CA THR A 110 8.43 4.54 -8.18
C THR A 110 9.72 4.80 -7.38
N PRO A 111 9.86 4.41 -6.09
CA PRO A 111 9.06 3.46 -5.29
C PRO A 111 8.12 4.10 -4.24
N LEU A 112 7.47 3.27 -3.41
CA LEU A 112 6.70 3.71 -2.23
C LEU A 112 7.62 3.99 -1.04
N TRP A 113 7.45 5.16 -0.42
CA TRP A 113 8.29 5.61 0.68
C TRP A 113 7.49 5.81 1.97
N LEU A 114 8.00 5.28 3.07
CA LEU A 114 7.54 5.60 4.41
C LEU A 114 8.14 6.95 4.84
N TYR A 115 7.27 7.85 5.27
CA TYR A 115 7.64 9.12 5.89
C TYR A 115 7.01 9.25 7.28
N VAL A 116 7.66 10.07 8.10
CA VAL A 116 7.20 10.43 9.44
C VAL A 116 7.41 11.91 9.71
N SER A 117 6.58 12.49 10.58
CA SER A 117 6.80 13.83 11.11
C SER A 117 6.12 13.99 12.47
N ASN A 118 6.38 15.10 13.14
CA ASN A 118 5.51 15.59 14.19
C ASN A 118 4.18 16.07 13.59
N ILE A 119 3.15 16.16 14.44
CA ILE A 119 1.79 16.57 14.04
C ILE A 119 1.70 18.03 13.59
N ASP A 120 2.69 18.85 13.94
CA ASP A 120 2.84 20.23 13.48
C ASP A 120 3.62 20.34 12.17
N GLY A 121 3.94 19.21 11.53
CA GLY A 121 4.73 19.13 10.30
C GLY A 121 6.24 19.20 10.51
N SER A 122 6.71 19.53 11.72
CA SER A 122 8.15 19.58 12.01
C SER A 122 8.77 18.18 12.01
N SER A 123 10.10 18.14 11.87
CA SER A 123 10.86 16.88 11.85
C SER A 123 10.40 15.89 10.77
N LEU A 124 9.94 16.39 9.61
CA LEU A 124 9.65 15.56 8.45
C LEU A 124 10.88 14.75 8.02
N ARG A 125 10.73 13.43 7.93
CA ARG A 125 11.80 12.48 7.60
C ARG A 125 11.30 11.42 6.63
N LYS A 126 12.13 11.17 5.61
CA LYS A 126 12.05 9.99 4.75
C LYS A 126 12.72 8.82 5.48
N VAL A 127 11.98 7.75 5.77
CA VAL A 127 12.43 6.65 6.64
C VAL A 127 13.03 5.50 5.84
N ASP A 128 12.20 4.83 5.04
CA ASP A 128 12.57 3.63 4.28
C ASP A 128 11.55 3.38 3.16
N LEU A 129 11.80 2.38 2.33
CA LEU A 129 10.81 1.81 1.43
C LEU A 129 9.75 1.06 2.22
N GLY A 130 8.50 1.48 2.13
CA GLY A 130 7.40 0.96 2.96
C GLY A 130 6.06 0.93 2.24
N LYS A 131 5.24 -0.06 2.54
CA LYS A 131 3.88 -0.22 1.98
C LYS A 131 2.76 0.24 2.91
N ASN A 132 3.06 0.37 4.19
CA ASN A 132 2.12 0.75 5.24
C ASN A 132 2.87 1.39 6.42
N CYS A 133 2.14 1.94 7.38
CA CYS A 133 2.71 2.48 8.60
C CYS A 133 1.74 2.37 9.78
N ILE A 134 2.14 1.66 10.83
CA ILE A 134 1.24 1.30 11.91
C ILE A 134 1.92 1.58 13.25
N TRP A 135 1.39 2.57 13.97
CA TRP A 135 1.91 3.00 15.27
C TRP A 135 1.75 1.94 16.34
N SER A 136 2.78 1.79 17.17
CA SER A 136 2.67 1.07 18.44
C SER A 136 1.73 1.82 19.39
N PRO A 137 1.05 1.11 20.32
CA PRO A 137 0.13 1.76 21.26
C PRO A 137 0.82 2.80 22.17
N ASP A 138 2.13 2.63 22.43
CA ASP A 138 2.94 3.56 23.22
C ASP A 138 3.54 4.72 22.40
N SER A 139 3.21 4.85 21.11
CA SER A 139 3.64 5.95 20.23
C SER A 139 5.16 6.08 20.02
N LYS A 140 5.92 5.00 20.25
CA LYS A 140 7.39 4.96 20.07
C LYS A 140 7.83 4.33 18.77
N TYR A 141 7.08 3.35 18.28
CA TYR A 141 7.46 2.55 17.12
C TYR A 141 6.43 2.64 16.01
N ILE A 142 6.90 2.44 14.79
CA ILE A 142 6.08 2.23 13.61
C ILE A 142 6.44 0.87 13.06
N ALA A 143 5.47 -0.05 13.01
CA ALA A 143 5.59 -1.29 12.28
C ALA A 143 5.22 -1.07 10.82
N TYR A 144 5.97 -1.67 9.90
CA TYR A 144 5.70 -1.58 8.48
C TYR A 144 6.23 -2.79 7.70
N ASN A 145 5.67 -3.01 6.52
CA ASN A 145 6.20 -3.93 5.53
C ASN A 145 7.10 -3.19 4.54
N ASN A 146 8.27 -3.75 4.22
CA ASN A 146 9.13 -3.15 3.20
C ASN A 146 8.48 -3.20 1.82
N TYR A 147 8.78 -2.20 1.00
CA TYR A 147 8.45 -2.22 -0.41
C TYR A 147 9.56 -2.92 -1.22
N THR A 148 9.15 -3.78 -2.15
CA THR A 148 10.00 -4.37 -3.18
C THR A 148 9.22 -4.41 -4.49
N SER A 149 9.92 -4.21 -5.61
CA SER A 149 9.38 -4.26 -6.98
C SER A 149 9.51 -5.65 -7.62
N ASP A 150 10.21 -6.58 -6.97
CA ASP A 150 10.41 -7.95 -7.45
C ASP A 150 9.75 -8.99 -6.54
N VAL A 151 9.86 -10.26 -6.91
CA VAL A 151 9.40 -11.39 -6.09
C VAL A 151 10.48 -11.71 -5.06
N SER A 152 10.44 -11.00 -3.94
CA SER A 152 11.31 -11.23 -2.78
C SER A 152 10.53 -11.18 -1.47
N THR A 153 11.22 -11.54 -0.39
CA THR A 153 10.67 -11.53 0.97
C THR A 153 10.14 -10.15 1.32
N VAL A 154 8.89 -10.10 1.79
CA VAL A 154 8.31 -8.93 2.43
C VAL A 154 8.36 -9.18 3.92
N SER A 155 9.18 -8.40 4.62
CA SER A 155 9.42 -8.47 6.05
C SER A 155 8.44 -7.60 6.85
N VAL A 156 8.42 -7.80 8.16
CA VAL A 156 7.93 -6.82 9.13
C VAL A 156 9.14 -6.12 9.74
N LYS A 157 9.21 -4.81 9.53
CA LYS A 157 10.22 -3.93 10.12
C LYS A 157 9.59 -3.03 11.17
N ILE A 158 10.41 -2.56 12.11
CA ILE A 158 10.03 -1.49 13.03
C ILE A 158 10.98 -0.31 12.88
N TYR A 159 10.42 0.89 12.97
CA TYR A 159 11.15 2.14 13.08
C TYR A 159 10.92 2.73 14.47
N ASN A 160 11.99 3.07 15.18
CA ASN A 160 11.91 3.80 16.45
C ASN A 160 11.95 5.31 16.16
N PHE A 161 10.90 6.02 16.55
CA PHE A 161 10.75 7.44 16.19
C PHE A 161 11.79 8.35 16.84
N ASP A 162 12.13 8.10 18.10
CA ASP A 162 13.02 8.96 18.88
C ASP A 162 14.48 8.81 18.44
N THR A 163 14.91 7.57 18.18
CA THR A 163 16.30 7.24 17.82
C THR A 163 16.55 7.25 16.31
N GLY A 164 15.51 7.05 15.50
CA GLY A 164 15.63 6.85 14.06
C GLY A 164 16.08 5.44 13.66
N GLU A 165 16.20 4.51 14.60
CA GLU A 165 16.66 3.14 14.31
C GLU A 165 15.60 2.34 13.54
N ILE A 166 16.05 1.52 12.58
CA ILE A 166 15.23 0.56 11.86
C ILE A 166 15.72 -0.86 12.20
N LYS A 167 14.80 -1.73 12.63
CA LYS A 167 15.06 -3.15 12.86
C LYS A 167 14.20 -4.02 11.95
N ASP A 168 14.83 -4.94 11.24
CA ASP A 168 14.17 -5.99 10.48
C ASP A 168 13.92 -7.19 11.39
N LEU A 169 12.65 -7.48 11.70
CA LEU A 169 12.30 -8.43 12.75
C LEU A 169 12.34 -9.88 12.30
N ILE A 170 12.20 -10.16 11.00
CA ILE A 170 11.99 -11.54 10.52
C ILE A 170 12.99 -11.99 9.46
N ARG A 171 13.92 -11.14 9.01
CA ARG A 171 14.91 -11.53 7.98
C ARG A 171 15.73 -12.78 8.36
N SER A 172 16.10 -12.94 9.62
CA SER A 172 16.83 -14.13 10.09
C SER A 172 15.95 -15.36 10.29
N HIS A 173 14.63 -15.20 10.34
CA HIS A 173 13.67 -16.30 10.56
C HIS A 173 13.31 -17.04 9.26
N VAL A 174 13.42 -16.38 8.10
CA VAL A 174 13.09 -16.99 6.80
C VAL A 174 14.14 -18.02 6.41
N LYS A 175 13.70 -19.26 6.13
CA LYS A 175 14.56 -20.36 5.72
C LYS A 175 15.17 -20.08 4.34
N SER A 176 16.43 -20.49 4.15
CA SER A 176 17.10 -20.38 2.85
C SER A 176 16.31 -21.11 1.75
N GLY A 177 16.13 -20.46 0.60
CA GLY A 177 15.37 -21.00 -0.54
C GLY A 177 13.85 -20.80 -0.45
N PHE A 178 13.36 -20.21 0.64
CA PHE A 178 11.97 -19.80 0.78
C PHE A 178 11.83 -18.29 0.62
N ILE A 179 10.71 -17.88 0.01
CA ILE A 179 10.22 -16.52 0.03
C ILE A 179 9.05 -16.50 0.98
N ARG A 180 9.11 -15.60 1.97
CA ARG A 180 7.99 -15.33 2.88
C ARG A 180 7.52 -13.89 2.70
N VAL A 181 6.22 -13.73 2.50
CA VAL A 181 5.59 -12.43 2.27
C VAL A 181 4.66 -12.16 3.44
N TYR A 182 5.07 -11.26 4.33
CA TYR A 182 4.23 -10.76 5.40
C TYR A 182 3.28 -9.68 4.91
N SER A 183 2.10 -9.62 5.52
CA SER A 183 1.11 -8.57 5.33
C SER A 183 0.40 -8.23 6.63
N THR A 184 -0.22 -7.05 6.66
CA THR A 184 -1.09 -6.58 7.77
C THR A 184 -0.45 -6.67 9.18
N PRO A 185 0.76 -6.14 9.43
CA PRO A 185 1.33 -6.17 10.76
C PRO A 185 0.44 -5.37 11.72
N ARG A 186 0.02 -5.98 12.82
CA ARG A 186 -0.81 -5.31 13.83
C ARG A 186 -0.15 -5.42 15.18
N TRP A 187 -0.11 -4.32 15.92
CA TRP A 187 0.31 -4.35 17.32
C TRP A 187 -0.76 -5.03 18.16
N THR A 188 -0.36 -6.02 18.95
CA THR A 188 -1.22 -6.67 19.95
C THR A 188 -0.86 -6.22 21.38
N SER A 189 0.32 -5.63 21.56
CA SER A 189 0.77 -4.94 22.78
C SER A 189 1.83 -3.88 22.43
N ASN A 190 2.50 -3.29 23.42
CA ASN A 190 3.65 -2.40 23.18
C ASN A 190 4.88 -3.13 22.61
N THR A 191 4.93 -4.46 22.70
CA THR A 191 6.11 -5.26 22.33
C THR A 191 5.80 -6.40 21.36
N MET A 192 4.52 -6.64 21.07
CA MET A 192 4.07 -7.76 20.25
C MET A 192 3.37 -7.28 18.99
N ILE A 193 3.74 -7.89 17.87
CA ILE A 193 3.12 -7.72 16.57
C ILE A 193 2.57 -9.07 16.11
N GLU A 194 1.39 -9.07 15.51
CA GLU A 194 0.87 -10.21 14.77
C GLU A 194 0.85 -9.87 13.28
N ALA A 195 1.27 -10.79 12.41
CA ALA A 195 1.29 -10.56 10.97
C ALA A 195 0.93 -11.83 10.19
N LEU A 196 0.10 -11.69 9.17
CA LEU A 196 -0.20 -12.79 8.25
C LEU A 196 0.99 -13.01 7.33
N TYR A 197 1.26 -14.27 6.97
CA TYR A 197 2.28 -14.59 5.97
C TYR A 197 1.76 -15.57 4.92
N SER A 198 2.33 -15.47 3.71
CA SER A 198 2.42 -16.56 2.75
C SER A 198 3.88 -16.95 2.55
N GLU A 199 4.15 -18.25 2.46
CA GLU A 199 5.50 -18.79 2.28
C GLU A 199 5.52 -19.82 1.16
N PHE A 200 6.52 -19.75 0.29
CA PHE A 200 6.69 -20.66 -0.84
C PHE A 200 8.16 -20.82 -1.21
N LEU A 201 8.48 -21.89 -1.94
CA LEU A 201 9.82 -22.11 -2.46
C LEU A 201 10.14 -21.10 -3.56
N GLN A 202 11.32 -20.48 -3.48
CA GLN A 202 11.78 -19.53 -4.49
C GLN A 202 11.84 -20.14 -5.91
N SER A 203 12.12 -21.44 -6.01
CA SER A 203 12.17 -22.17 -7.27
C SER A 203 10.79 -22.60 -7.80
N ASN A 204 9.76 -22.62 -6.95
CA ASN A 204 8.43 -23.10 -7.31
C ASN A 204 7.34 -22.52 -6.37
N ALA A 205 6.55 -21.58 -6.89
CA ALA A 205 5.48 -20.93 -6.15
C ALA A 205 4.15 -21.70 -6.10
N LYS A 206 4.09 -22.95 -6.58
CA LYS A 206 2.85 -23.75 -6.58
C LYS A 206 2.40 -24.16 -5.18
N ASP A 207 3.34 -24.51 -4.32
CA ASP A 207 3.06 -24.95 -2.96
C ASP A 207 3.25 -23.76 -2.02
N GLN A 208 2.12 -23.18 -1.58
CA GLN A 208 2.09 -22.04 -0.68
C GLN A 208 1.56 -22.48 0.68
N THR A 209 2.25 -22.06 1.74
CA THR A 209 1.78 -22.16 3.11
C THR A 209 1.33 -20.79 3.57
N PHE A 210 0.23 -20.73 4.31
CA PHE A 210 -0.29 -19.50 4.90
C PHE A 210 -0.37 -19.67 6.40
N GLY A 211 -0.15 -18.59 7.12
CA GLY A 211 -0.26 -18.60 8.58
C GLY A 211 -0.19 -17.20 9.16
N THR A 212 -0.05 -17.17 10.47
CA THR A 212 0.05 -15.95 11.26
C THR A 212 1.26 -16.09 12.16
N SER A 213 2.17 -15.12 12.15
CA SER A 213 3.25 -15.08 13.12
C SER A 213 2.94 -14.08 14.24
N ALA A 214 3.20 -14.47 15.48
CA ALA A 214 3.39 -13.56 16.61
C ALA A 214 4.88 -13.21 16.72
N ILE A 215 5.20 -11.92 16.77
CA ILE A 215 6.56 -11.38 16.69
C ILE A 215 6.80 -10.50 17.91
N ASN A 216 7.83 -10.81 18.69
CA ASN A 216 8.28 -9.98 19.81
C ASN A 216 9.39 -9.04 19.35
N ILE A 217 9.19 -7.73 19.47
CA ILE A 217 10.14 -6.73 18.95
C ILE A 217 11.43 -6.64 19.78
N GLU A 218 11.36 -6.98 21.06
CA GLU A 218 12.49 -6.88 22.00
C GLU A 218 13.42 -8.07 21.83
N SER A 219 12.88 -9.30 21.95
CA SER A 219 13.66 -10.53 21.80
C SER A 219 13.99 -10.87 20.34
N GLY A 220 13.17 -10.40 19.39
CA GLY A 220 13.24 -10.84 17.99
C GLY A 220 12.67 -12.23 17.75
N GLU A 221 11.99 -12.81 18.74
CA GLU A 221 11.33 -14.12 18.62
C GLU A 221 10.12 -14.04 17.68
N VAL A 222 9.95 -15.07 16.87
CA VAL A 222 8.86 -15.22 15.91
C VAL A 222 8.24 -16.61 16.11
N LEU A 223 6.93 -16.66 16.31
CA LEU A 223 6.15 -17.89 16.55
C LEU A 223 5.02 -17.98 15.51
N ASP A 224 4.99 -19.06 14.72
CA ASP A 224 3.98 -19.34 13.69
C ASP A 224 2.79 -20.18 14.21
#